data_AF-C6HZL9-F1
#
_entry.id   AF-C6HZL9-F1
#
_cell.length_a   1.000
_cell.length_b   1.000
_cell.length_c   1.000
_cell.angle_alpha   90.00
_cell.angle_beta   90.00
_cell.angle_gamma   90.00
#
_symmetry.space_group_name_H-M   'P 1'
#
loop_
_entity.id
_entity.type
_entity.pdbx_description
1 polymer ?
#
loop_
_entity_poly.entity_id
_entity_poly.type
_entity_poly.pdbx_seq_one_letter_code
_entity_poly.pdbx_strand_id
1 'polypeptide(L)'
;MAKTVDLSGDDLTARKTPTKTATRGRGTVPSAELVPMNFKMPPDFVKRFKREALERDMKLNELFEEAFYAYVEKGKKTEHRG
;
A
#
# COMPACT_ATOMS: atom_id res chain seq x y z
N MET A 1 -23.89 11.36 53.26
CA MET A 1 -22.47 11.00 53.46
C MET A 1 -21.91 10.55 52.11
N ALA A 2 -21.36 11.47 51.32
CA ALA A 2 -20.77 11.15 50.01
C ALA A 2 -19.36 10.60 50.23
N LYS A 3 -19.07 9.40 49.70
CA LYS A 3 -17.74 8.78 49.77
C LYS A 3 -16.89 9.36 48.64
N THR A 4 -15.76 9.99 48.97
CA THR A 4 -14.76 10.44 48.02
C THR A 4 -14.04 9.24 47.43
N VAL A 5 -14.02 9.15 46.10
CA VAL A 5 -13.23 8.15 45.36
C VAL A 5 -11.88 8.78 45.07
N ASP A 6 -10.80 8.17 45.56
CA ASP A 6 -9.44 8.59 45.25
C ASP A 6 -9.11 8.22 43.80
N LEU A 7 -9.00 9.25 42.96
CA LEU A 7 -8.58 9.11 41.57
C LEU A 7 -7.06 9.01 41.52
N SER A 8 -6.56 7.83 41.14
CA SER A 8 -5.13 7.56 40.93
C SER A 8 -4.70 8.00 39.52
N GLY A 9 -3.41 8.32 39.35
CA GLY A 9 -2.81 8.69 38.06
C GLY A 9 -2.96 7.63 36.95
N ASP A 10 -3.27 6.38 37.31
CA ASP A 10 -3.59 5.31 36.35
C ASP A 10 -4.86 5.57 35.53
N ASP A 11 -5.80 6.39 36.04
CA ASP A 11 -7.06 6.71 35.34
C ASP A 11 -6.84 7.68 34.15
N LEU A 12 -5.67 8.31 34.09
CA LEU A 12 -5.25 9.17 32.98
C LEU A 12 -4.63 8.39 31.82
N THR A 13 -4.47 7.07 31.95
CA THR A 13 -3.92 6.26 30.87
C THR A 13 -4.96 6.14 29.76
N ALA A 14 -4.70 6.78 28.61
CA ALA A 14 -5.56 6.68 27.44
C ALA A 14 -5.71 5.21 27.05
N ARG A 15 -6.88 4.63 27.32
CA ARG A 15 -7.25 3.28 26.92
C ARG A 15 -7.17 3.23 25.40
N LYS A 16 -6.06 2.71 24.87
CA LYS A 16 -5.87 2.46 23.44
C LYS A 16 -6.91 1.44 23.00
N THR A 17 -8.09 1.92 22.63
CA THR A 17 -9.01 1.15 21.82
C THR A 17 -8.37 1.04 20.44
N PRO A 18 -7.98 -0.16 19.98
CA PRO A 18 -7.48 -0.30 18.62
C PRO A 18 -8.66 0.01 17.69
N THR A 19 -8.61 1.15 17.02
CA THR A 19 -9.58 1.53 16.01
C THR A 19 -9.46 0.55 14.86
N LYS A 20 -10.28 -0.51 14.86
CA LYS A 20 -10.44 -1.41 13.72
C LYS A 20 -11.27 -0.70 12.65
N THR A 21 -10.66 0.21 11.90
CA THR A 21 -11.20 0.65 10.61
C THR A 21 -10.99 -0.48 9.60
N ALA A 22 -11.89 -1.47 9.65
CA ALA A 22 -12.03 -2.46 8.59
C ALA A 22 -12.76 -1.82 7.41
N THR A 23 -12.06 -0.96 6.66
CA THR A 23 -12.56 -0.53 5.34
C THR A 23 -12.35 -1.70 4.40
N ARG A 24 -13.41 -2.46 4.16
CA ARG A 24 -13.47 -3.59 3.23
C ARG A 24 -13.11 -3.13 1.82
N GLY A 25 -11.83 -3.24 1.46
CA GLY A 25 -11.35 -3.14 0.08
C GLY A 25 -11.56 -4.49 -0.64
N ARG A 26 -12.75 -4.67 -1.19
CA ARG A 26 -13.13 -5.83 -2.01
C ARG A 26 -12.11 -6.00 -3.15
N GLY A 27 -11.42 -7.14 -3.19
CA GLY A 27 -10.59 -7.57 -4.34
C GLY A 27 -9.08 -7.41 -4.23
N THR A 28 -8.55 -6.88 -3.12
CA THR A 28 -7.09 -6.82 -2.93
C THR A 28 -6.58 -8.16 -2.39
N VAL A 29 -5.60 -8.75 -3.07
CA VAL A 29 -4.88 -9.93 -2.56
C VAL A 29 -4.40 -9.61 -1.14
N PRO A 30 -4.71 -10.45 -0.14
CA PRO A 30 -4.29 -10.20 1.23
C PRO A 30 -2.78 -9.93 1.26
N SER A 31 -2.36 -8.89 1.98
CA SER A 31 -0.93 -8.51 2.06
C SER A 31 -0.02 -9.69 2.49
N ALA A 32 -0.58 -10.66 3.22
CA ALA A 32 0.10 -11.89 3.64
C ALA A 32 0.48 -12.84 2.47
N GLU A 33 -0.18 -12.72 1.32
CA GLU A 33 0.08 -13.53 0.12
C GLU A 33 1.01 -12.82 -0.89
N LEU A 34 1.37 -11.55 -0.62
CA LEU A 34 2.26 -10.78 -1.49
C LEU A 34 3.72 -11.21 -1.26
N VAL A 35 4.40 -11.51 -2.36
CA VAL A 35 5.84 -11.81 -2.35
C VAL A 35 6.63 -10.54 -2.71
N PRO A 36 7.66 -10.16 -1.92
CA PRO A 36 8.44 -8.96 -2.20
C PRO A 36 9.33 -9.14 -3.42
N MET A 37 9.31 -8.15 -4.33
CA MET A 37 10.20 -8.10 -5.48
C MET A 37 11.35 -7.12 -5.19
N ASN A 38 12.51 -7.66 -4.76
CA ASN A 38 13.63 -6.87 -4.24
C ASN A 38 14.57 -6.38 -5.37
N PHE A 39 14.20 -5.30 -6.04
CA PHE A 39 15.06 -4.67 -7.06
C PHE A 39 16.00 -3.62 -6.49
N LYS A 40 17.20 -3.55 -7.06
CA LYS A 40 18.13 -2.42 -6.88
C LYS A 40 18.08 -1.55 -8.12
N MET A 41 17.63 -0.31 -7.98
CA MET A 41 17.49 0.65 -9.08
C MET A 41 18.30 1.92 -8.78
N PRO A 42 18.80 2.63 -9.81
CA PRO A 42 19.42 3.93 -9.62
C PRO A 42 18.47 4.92 -8.92
N PRO A 43 18.99 5.79 -8.03
CA PRO A 43 18.16 6.70 -7.24
C PRO A 43 17.35 7.68 -8.10
N ASP A 44 17.91 8.11 -9.22
CA ASP A 44 17.22 9.04 -10.14
C ASP A 44 16.04 8.38 -10.86
N PHE A 45 16.16 7.08 -11.18
CA PHE A 45 15.05 6.33 -11.73
C PHE A 45 13.93 6.21 -10.70
N VAL A 46 14.25 5.85 -9.45
CA VAL A 46 13.25 5.72 -8.38
C VAL A 46 12.51 7.03 -8.14
N LYS A 47 13.21 8.18 -8.17
CA LYS A 47 12.57 9.50 -8.05
C LYS A 47 11.58 9.78 -9.18
N ARG A 48 11.99 9.54 -10.43
CA ARG A 48 11.12 9.73 -11.60
C ARG A 48 9.92 8.81 -11.53
N PHE A 49 10.14 7.53 -11.24
CA PHE A 49 9.07 6.54 -11.12
C PHE A 49 8.04 6.89 -10.04
N LYS A 50 8.51 7.36 -8.87
CA LYS A 50 7.62 7.88 -7.81
C LYS A 50 6.81 9.09 -8.24
N ARG A 51 7.42 10.01 -8.99
CA ARG A 51 6.72 11.19 -9.53
C ARG A 51 5.62 10.78 -10.51
N GLU A 52 5.91 9.88 -11.45
CA GLU A 52 4.91 9.38 -12.41
C GLU A 52 3.73 8.69 -11.72
N ALA A 53 3.99 7.91 -10.66
CA ALA A 53 2.94 7.28 -9.88
C ALA A 53 2.05 8.34 -9.18
N LEU A 54 2.67 9.38 -8.62
CA LEU A 54 1.96 10.49 -7.98
C LEU A 54 1.11 11.28 -8.97
N GLU A 55 1.63 11.58 -10.15
CA GLU A 55 0.91 12.31 -11.21
C GLU A 55 -0.32 11.54 -11.72
N ARG A 56 -0.30 10.21 -11.61
CA ARG A 56 -1.39 9.31 -12.05
C ARG A 56 -2.32 8.89 -10.92
N ASP A 57 -2.09 9.35 -9.69
CA ASP A 57 -2.81 8.93 -8.48
C ASP A 57 -2.79 7.39 -8.26
N MET A 58 -1.65 6.75 -8.55
CA MET A 58 -1.46 5.29 -8.47
C MET A 58 -0.41 4.91 -7.42
N LYS A 59 -0.54 3.72 -6.84
CA LYS A 59 0.53 3.12 -6.03
C LYS A 59 1.68 2.67 -6.93
N LEU A 60 2.88 2.61 -6.37
CA LEU A 60 4.08 2.12 -7.07
C LEU A 60 3.90 0.71 -7.63
N ASN A 61 3.23 -0.16 -6.88
CA ASN A 61 2.97 -1.53 -7.31
C ASN A 61 1.97 -1.58 -8.48
N GLU A 62 0.94 -0.73 -8.46
CA GLU A 62 -0.06 -0.66 -9.53
C GLU A 62 0.56 -0.14 -10.82
N LEU A 63 1.35 0.94 -10.74
CA LEU A 63 2.10 1.46 -11.90
C LEU A 63 3.07 0.41 -12.46
N PHE A 64 3.70 -0.38 -11.58
CA PHE A 64 4.61 -1.45 -11.98
C PHE A 64 3.87 -2.59 -12.71
N GLU A 65 2.74 -3.05 -12.16
CA GLU A 65 1.89 -4.07 -12.78
C GLU A 65 1.37 -3.60 -14.14
N GLU A 66 0.85 -2.38 -14.24
CA GLU A 66 0.39 -1.81 -15.51
C GLU A 66 1.51 -1.73 -16.55
N ALA A 67 2.69 -1.24 -16.16
CA ALA A 67 3.85 -1.16 -17.05
C ALA A 67 4.26 -2.55 -17.55
N PHE A 68 4.22 -3.55 -16.69
CA PHE A 68 4.53 -4.93 -17.04
C PHE A 68 3.51 -5.51 -18.03
N TYR A 69 2.21 -5.39 -17.75
CA TYR A 69 1.17 -5.92 -18.64
C TYR A 69 1.19 -5.21 -20.00
N ALA A 70 1.36 -3.89 -20.03
CA ALA A 70 1.49 -3.13 -21.28
C ALA A 70 2.70 -3.58 -22.11
N TYR A 71 3.81 -3.96 -21.47
CA TYR A 71 4.99 -4.50 -22.14
C TYR A 71 4.71 -5.90 -22.72
N VAL A 72 4.11 -6.80 -21.94
CA VAL A 72 3.78 -8.17 -22.37
C VAL A 72 2.78 -8.18 -23.52
N GLU A 73 1.74 -7.34 -23.46
CA GLU A 73 0.74 -7.22 -24.53
C GLU A 73 1.34 -6.73 -25.84
N LYS A 74 2.30 -5.79 -25.78
CA LYS A 74 3.02 -5.34 -26.97
C LYS A 74 3.84 -6.47 -27.59
N GLY A 75 4.52 -7.29 -26.78
CA GLY A 75 5.28 -8.45 -27.24
C GLY A 75 4.42 -9.49 -27.97
N LYS A 76 3.22 -9.77 -27.46
CA LYS A 76 2.27 -10.72 -28.09
C LYS A 76 1.72 -10.22 -29.43
N LYS A 77 1.50 -8.91 -29.59
CA LYS A 77 1.01 -8.33 -30.85
C LYS A 77 2.05 -8.40 -31.99
N THR A 78 3.34 -8.43 -31.65
CA THR A 78 4.41 -8.58 -32.65
C THR A 78 4.56 -10.01 -33.19
N GLU A 79 4.25 -11.04 -32.39
CA GLU A 79 4.36 -12.45 -32.84
C GLU A 79 3.21 -12.88 -33.75
N HIS A 80 2.01 -12.30 -33.61
CA HIS A 80 0.86 -12.66 -34.46
C HIS A 80 0.84 -11.99 -35.85
N ARG A 81 1.87 -11.21 -36.18
CA ARG A 81 1.96 -10.44 -37.43
C ARG A 81 3.14 -10.86 -38.31
N GLY A 82 3.72 -12.04 -38.05
CA GLY A 82 4.77 -12.69 -38.82
C GLY A 82 4.26 -13.91 -39.57
#